data_AF-A0A519BQP8-F1
#
_entry.id   AF-A0A519BQP8-F1
#
_cell.length_a   1.000
_cell.length_b   1.000
_cell.length_c   1.000
_cell.angle_alpha   90.00
_cell.angle_beta   90.00
_cell.angle_gamma   90.00
#
_symmetry.space_group_name_H-M   'P 1'
#
loop_
_entity.id
_entity.type
_entity.pdbx_description
1 polymer ?
#
loop_
_entity_poly.entity_id
_entity_poly.type
_entity_poly.pdbx_seq_one_letter_code
_entity_poly.pdbx_strand_id
1 'polypeptide(L)'
;MYINIIILIIMLAAMIRGFFRGLAKEVLSLAGLGAAFFAAYYMAENFGRLHPAYLNFINNIKNYDVREIIIFASVFIIVGLIFTIISFLITKLLDLLMLGFVNKIGGFFLQESKFL
;
A
#
# COMPACT_ATOMS: atom_id res chain seq x y z
N MET A 1 -39.51 4.95 13.94
CA MET A 1 -38.46 4.30 14.76
C MET A 1 -37.52 3.40 13.92
N TYR A 2 -38.03 2.62 12.95
CA TYR A 2 -37.24 1.67 12.14
C TYR A 2 -36.19 2.28 11.19
N ILE A 3 -36.42 3.49 10.66
CA ILE A 3 -35.48 4.20 9.78
C ILE A 3 -34.10 4.41 10.43
N ASN A 4 -34.07 4.67 11.75
CA ASN A 4 -32.81 4.86 12.47
C ASN A 4 -31.98 3.58 12.53
N ILE A 5 -32.62 2.41 12.66
CA ILE A 5 -31.92 1.12 12.68
C ILE A 5 -31.27 0.84 11.31
N ILE A 6 -31.99 1.11 10.21
CA ILE A 6 -31.48 0.84 8.86
C ILE A 6 -30.28 1.74 8.56
N ILE A 7 -30.37 3.03 8.90
CA ILE A 7 -29.26 3.98 8.74
C ILE A 7 -28.06 3.57 9.57
N LEU A 8 -28.29 3.13 10.82
CA LEU A 8 -27.22 2.67 11.71
C LEU A 8 -26.46 1.46 11.13
N ILE A 9 -27.17 0.50 10.55
CA ILE A 9 -26.57 -0.68 9.92
C ILE A 9 -25.70 -0.27 8.72
N ILE A 10 -26.20 0.63 7.86
CA ILE A 10 -25.46 1.12 6.70
C ILE A 10 -24.19 1.89 7.15
N MET A 11 -24.31 2.73 8.17
CA MET A 11 -23.16 3.44 8.75
C MET A 11 -22.10 2.48 9.31
N LEU A 12 -22.52 1.47 10.08
CA LEU A 12 -21.60 0.48 10.65
C LEU A 12 -20.87 -0.29 9.53
N ALA A 13 -21.58 -0.72 8.50
CA ALA A 13 -20.97 -1.40 7.36
C ALA A 13 -19.96 -0.51 6.62
N ALA A 14 -20.30 0.77 6.40
CA ALA A 14 -19.41 1.74 5.77
C ALA A 14 -18.17 2.03 6.64
N MET A 15 -18.35 2.15 7.96
CA MET A 15 -17.27 2.41 8.91
C MET A 15 -16.29 1.23 8.97
N ILE A 16 -16.79 0.00 9.08
CA ILE A 16 -15.96 -1.20 9.08
C ILE A 16 -15.16 -1.30 7.78
N ARG A 17 -15.82 -1.07 6.63
CA ARG A 17 -15.16 -1.07 5.32
C ARG A 17 -14.07 0.00 5.21
N GLY A 18 -14.36 1.23 5.64
CA GLY A 18 -13.40 2.33 5.64
C GLY A 18 -12.21 2.05 6.56
N PHE A 19 -12.47 1.49 7.74
CA PHE A 19 -11.46 1.18 8.74
C PHE A 19 -10.45 0.13 8.24
N PHE A 20 -10.91 -1.02 7.73
CA PHE A 20 -10.02 -2.05 7.20
C PHE A 20 -9.19 -1.56 6.01
N ARG A 21 -9.80 -0.77 5.11
CA ARG A 21 -9.08 -0.19 3.96
C ARG A 21 -8.02 0.81 4.39
N GLY A 22 -8.34 1.66 5.36
CA GLY A 22 -7.39 2.61 5.95
C GLY A 22 -6.24 1.92 6.64
N LEU A 23 -6.53 0.95 7.52
CA LEU A 23 -5.51 0.18 8.24
C LEU A 23 -4.55 -0.55 7.31
N ALA A 24 -5.06 -1.24 6.29
CA ALA A 24 -4.21 -1.94 5.34
C ALA A 24 -3.23 -0.98 4.63
N LYS A 25 -3.73 0.18 4.21
CA LYS A 25 -2.91 1.21 3.57
C LYS A 25 -1.83 1.74 4.52
N GLU A 26 -2.17 1.98 5.78
CA GLU A 26 -1.22 2.50 6.77
C GLU A 26 -0.11 1.49 7.07
N VAL A 27 -0.47 0.22 7.28
CA VAL A 27 0.48 -0.87 7.53
C VAL A 27 1.42 -1.06 6.33
N LEU A 28 0.90 -1.03 5.11
CA LEU A 28 1.69 -1.14 3.90
C LEU A 28 2.62 0.06 3.67
N SER A 29 2.14 1.27 4.00
CA SER A 29 2.94 2.50 3.96
C SER A 29 4.12 2.43 4.92
N LEU A 30 3.87 2.05 6.18
CA LEU A 30 4.92 1.89 7.19
C LEU A 30 5.91 0.79 6.82
N ALA A 31 5.42 -0.37 6.35
CA ALA A 31 6.27 -1.46 5.89
C ALA A 31 7.13 -1.03 4.69
N GLY A 32 6.56 -0.28 3.75
CA GLY A 32 7.27 0.23 2.58
C GLY A 32 8.34 1.26 2.92
N LEU A 33 8.05 2.14 3.88
CA LEU A 33 9.03 3.11 4.37
C LEU A 33 10.21 2.40 5.05
N GLY A 34 9.94 1.42 5.90
CA GLY A 34 10.97 0.60 6.55
C GLY A 34 11.80 -0.20 5.54
N ALA A 35 11.15 -0.85 4.57
CA ALA A 35 11.83 -1.61 3.52
C ALA A 35 12.67 -0.71 2.61
N ALA A 36 12.17 0.47 2.24
CA ALA A 36 12.91 1.45 1.44
C ALA A 36 14.14 1.96 2.18
N PHE A 37 14.01 2.28 3.47
CA PHE A 37 15.13 2.71 4.30
C PHE A 37 16.19 1.61 4.43
N PHE A 38 15.79 0.39 4.79
CA PHE A 38 16.70 -0.74 4.95
C PHE A 38 17.41 -1.12 3.65
N ALA A 39 16.67 -1.17 2.54
CA ALA A 39 17.24 -1.45 1.22
C ALA A 39 18.22 -0.36 0.79
N ALA A 40 17.86 0.92 0.97
CA ALA A 40 18.71 2.04 0.61
C ALA A 40 19.99 2.10 1.45
N TYR A 41 19.90 1.86 2.75
CA TYR A 41 21.05 1.81 3.65
C TYR A 41 22.01 0.67 3.23
N TYR A 42 21.49 -0.54 3.05
CA TYR A 42 22.31 -1.70 2.67
C TYR A 42 22.97 -1.52 1.30
N MET A 43 22.28 -0.88 0.34
CA MET A 43 22.83 -0.62 -1.00
C MET A 43 23.88 0.49 -0.99
N ALA A 44 23.71 1.51 -0.15
CA ALA A 44 24.67 2.59 0.01
C ALA A 44 26.01 2.05 0.54
N GLU A 45 25.97 1.16 1.54
CA GLU A 45 27.16 0.51 2.11
C GLU A 45 27.82 -0.46 1.10
N ASN A 46 27.02 -1.20 0.32
CA ASN A 46 27.49 -2.17 -0.66
C ASN A 46 27.63 -1.61 -2.09
N PHE A 47 27.90 -0.30 -2.21
CA PHE A 47 27.88 0.46 -3.46
C PHE A 47 28.60 -0.21 -4.65
N GLY A 48 29.71 -0.91 -4.39
CA GLY A 48 30.51 -1.60 -5.41
C GLY A 48 29.80 -2.75 -6.14
N ARG A 49 28.64 -3.21 -5.65
CA ARG A 49 27.87 -4.31 -6.25
C ARG A 49 26.71 -3.85 -7.14
N LEU A 50 26.46 -2.55 -7.25
CA LEU A 50 25.43 -2.00 -8.13
C LEU A 50 25.81 -2.12 -9.61
N HIS A 51 24.81 -2.23 -10.47
CA HIS A 51 24.98 -2.47 -11.90
C HIS A 51 25.92 -1.42 -12.56
N PRO A 52 26.86 -1.82 -13.44
CA PRO A 52 27.84 -0.92 -14.06
C PRO A 52 27.24 0.31 -14.77
N ALA A 53 26.02 0.23 -15.28
CA ALA A 53 25.33 1.36 -15.91
C ALA A 53 24.99 2.48 -14.91
N TYR A 54 24.61 2.13 -13.69
CA TYR A 54 24.32 3.09 -12.61
C TYR A 54 25.61 3.71 -12.06
N LEU A 55 26.68 2.91 -12.01
CA LEU A 55 28.00 3.34 -11.57
C LEU A 55 28.65 4.36 -12.51
N ASN A 56 28.43 4.30 -13.82
CA ASN A 56 29.05 5.23 -14.77
C ASN A 56 28.57 6.69 -14.61
N PHE A 57 27.28 6.90 -14.33
CA PHE A 57 26.74 8.24 -14.09
C PHE A 57 27.23 8.82 -12.76
N ILE A 58 27.40 7.94 -11.77
CA ILE A 58 27.63 8.33 -10.37
C ILE A 58 29.13 8.40 -10.04
N ASN A 59 29.97 7.66 -10.75
CA ASN A 59 31.43 7.73 -10.65
C ASN A 59 32.02 9.04 -11.20
N ASN A 60 31.25 9.87 -11.92
CA ASN A 60 31.68 11.22 -12.29
C ASN A 60 31.70 12.18 -11.07
N ILE A 61 31.09 11.79 -9.95
CA ILE A 61 31.05 12.57 -8.72
C ILE A 61 32.30 12.23 -7.89
N LYS A 62 33.23 13.19 -7.80
CA LYS A 62 34.49 13.02 -7.06
C LYS A 62 34.33 12.97 -5.53
N ASN A 63 33.23 13.51 -5.00
CA ASN A 63 32.94 13.50 -3.55
C ASN A 63 32.23 12.21 -3.15
N TYR A 64 32.88 11.45 -2.26
CA TYR A 64 32.39 10.16 -1.77
C TYR A 64 31.07 10.28 -1.00
N ASP A 65 30.97 11.26 -0.09
CA ASP A 65 29.78 11.45 0.76
C ASP A 65 28.54 11.82 -0.07
N VAL A 66 28.72 12.69 -1.07
CA VAL A 66 27.64 13.13 -1.97
C VAL A 66 27.14 11.95 -2.81
N ARG A 67 28.07 11.09 -3.24
CA ARG A 67 27.78 9.89 -4.02
C ARG A 67 26.94 8.89 -3.22
N GLU A 68 27.26 8.66 -1.95
CA GLU A 68 26.51 7.76 -1.06
C GLU A 68 25.07 8.24 -0.83
N ILE A 69 24.89 9.54 -0.57
CA ILE A 69 23.57 10.17 -0.39
C ILE A 69 22.70 10.01 -1.65
N ILE A 70 23.29 10.16 -2.84
CA ILE A 70 22.55 10.01 -4.11
C ILE A 70 22.08 8.56 -4.31
N ILE A 71 22.90 7.54 -3.99
CA ILE A 71 22.45 6.14 -4.05
C ILE A 71 21.33 5.90 -3.08
N PHE A 72 21.50 6.35 -1.84
CA PHE A 72 20.49 6.18 -0.82
C PHE A 72 19.15 6.78 -1.30
N ALA A 73 19.16 8.03 -1.75
CA ALA A 73 17.95 8.71 -2.23
C ALA A 73 17.32 8.01 -3.44
N SER A 74 18.14 7.59 -4.40
CA SER A 74 17.64 6.91 -5.61
C SER A 74 16.97 5.58 -5.30
N VAL A 75 17.60 4.73 -4.48
CA VAL A 75 17.07 3.43 -4.07
C VAL A 75 15.82 3.62 -3.21
N PHE A 76 15.84 4.58 -2.28
CA PHE A 76 14.69 4.89 -1.44
C PHE A 76 13.46 5.26 -2.28
N ILE A 77 13.63 6.12 -3.29
CA ILE A 77 12.53 6.51 -4.21
C ILE A 77 12.03 5.30 -5.01
N ILE A 78 12.93 4.48 -5.56
CA ILE A 78 12.55 3.31 -6.37
C ILE A 78 11.77 2.29 -5.54
N VAL A 79 12.28 1.94 -4.35
CA VAL A 79 11.62 0.98 -3.47
C VAL A 79 10.30 1.55 -2.94
N GLY A 80 10.27 2.83 -2.57
CA GLY A 80 9.05 3.52 -2.17
C GLY A 80 7.98 3.52 -3.27
N LEU A 81 8.37 3.70 -4.53
CA LEU A 81 7.47 3.58 -5.69
C LEU A 81 6.91 2.15 -5.83
N ILE A 82 7.76 1.13 -5.73
CA ILE A 82 7.33 -0.27 -5.79
C ILE A 82 6.32 -0.57 -4.69
N PHE A 83 6.59 -0.15 -3.46
CA PHE A 83 5.66 -0.34 -2.34
C PHE A 83 4.37 0.44 -2.50
N THR A 84 4.41 1.64 -3.08
CA THR A 84 3.20 2.43 -3.39
C THR A 84 2.32 1.67 -4.38
N ILE A 85 2.92 1.08 -5.42
CA ILE A 85 2.20 0.26 -6.39
C ILE A 85 1.60 -0.97 -5.70
N ILE A 86 2.38 -1.70 -4.91
CA ILE A 86 1.89 -2.87 -4.16
C ILE A 86 0.72 -2.48 -3.24
N SER A 87 0.86 -1.36 -2.53
CA SER A 87 -0.18 -0.82 -1.63
C SER A 87 -1.47 -0.54 -2.39
N PHE A 88 -1.35 0.05 -3.58
CA PHE A 88 -2.49 0.31 -4.46
C PHE A 88 -3.16 -0.98 -4.93
N LEU A 89 -2.39 -2.00 -5.34
CA LEU A 89 -2.93 -3.30 -5.75
C LEU A 89 -3.67 -3.99 -4.60
N ILE A 90 -3.07 -4.04 -3.42
CA ILE A 90 -3.69 -4.68 -2.24
C ILE A 90 -4.97 -3.95 -1.84
N THR A 91 -4.96 -2.62 -1.86
CA THR A 91 -6.16 -1.81 -1.57
C THR A 91 -7.30 -2.16 -2.55
N LYS A 92 -7.00 -2.31 -3.83
CA LYS A 92 -7.99 -2.73 -4.84
C LYS A 92 -8.52 -4.14 -4.61
N LEU A 93 -7.66 -5.08 -4.23
CA LEU A 93 -8.06 -6.45 -3.91
C LEU A 93 -9.00 -6.48 -2.69
N LEU A 94 -8.67 -5.72 -1.65
CA LEU A 94 -9.52 -5.58 -0.47
C LEU A 94 -10.89 -5.00 -0.82
N ASP A 95 -10.94 -4.00 -1.70
CA ASP A 95 -12.22 -3.46 -2.18
C ASP A 95 -13.06 -4.51 -2.93
N LEU A 96 -12.43 -5.34 -3.76
CA LEU A 96 -13.12 -6.44 -4.46
C LEU A 96 -13.67 -7.48 -3.48
N LEU A 97 -12.87 -7.89 -2.50
CA LEU A 97 -13.28 -8.85 -1.47
C LEU A 97 -14.46 -8.33 -0.65
N MET A 98 -14.40 -7.05 -0.25
CA MET A 98 -15.48 -6.41 0.48
C MET A 98 -16.75 -6.23 -0.36
N LEU A 99 -16.63 -5.88 -1.64
CA LEU A 99 -17.78 -5.83 -2.56
C LEU A 99 -18.43 -7.21 -2.72
N GLY A 100 -17.64 -8.27 -2.85
CA GLY A 100 -18.17 -9.65 -2.91
C GLY A 100 -18.93 -10.04 -1.64
N PHE A 101 -18.40 -9.66 -0.46
CA PHE A 101 -19.07 -9.88 0.81
C PHE A 101 -20.40 -9.12 0.92
N VAL A 102 -20.40 -7.84 0.53
CA VAL A 102 -21.62 -7.00 0.50
C VAL A 102 -22.66 -7.58 -0.47
N ASN A 103 -22.25 -8.04 -1.66
CA ASN A 103 -23.14 -8.64 -2.65
C ASN A 103 -23.81 -9.92 -2.11
N LYS A 104 -23.06 -10.75 -1.39
CA LYS A 104 -23.57 -12.00 -0.81
C LYS A 104 -24.61 -11.75 0.28
N ILE A 105 -24.38 -10.75 1.14
CA ILE A 105 -25.34 -10.33 2.18
C ILE A 105 -26.57 -9.69 1.54
N GLY A 106 -26.39 -8.77 0.58
CA GLY A 106 -27.51 -8.12 -0.12
C GLY A 106 -28.42 -9.11 -0.85
N GLY A 107 -27.85 -10.13 -1.49
CA GLY A 107 -28.61 -11.20 -2.15
C GLY A 107 -29.42 -12.07 -1.19
N PHE A 108 -28.92 -12.33 0.02
CA PHE A 108 -29.64 -13.07 1.05
C PHE A 108 -30.90 -12.32 1.50
N PHE A 109 -30.77 -11.04 1.85
CA PHE A 109 -31.92 -10.22 2.26
C PHE A 109 -32.97 -10.02 1.15
N LEU A 110 -32.55 -9.90 -0.11
CA LEU A 110 -33.46 -9.72 -1.25
C LEU A 110 -34.14 -11.02 -1.70
N GLN A 111 -33.55 -12.20 -1.43
CA GLN A 111 -34.23 -13.46 -1.70
C GLN A 111 -35.35 -13.73 -0.69
N GLU A 112 -35.15 -13.42 0.59
CA GLU A 112 -36.17 -13.61 1.62
C GLU A 112 -37.41 -12.72 1.40
N SER A 113 -37.27 -11.55 0.77
CA SER A 113 -38.41 -10.67 0.47
C SER A 113 -39.30 -11.14 -0.70
N LYS A 114 -38.92 -12.20 -1.42
CA LYS A 114 -39.78 -12.82 -2.45
C LYS A 114 -40.65 -13.95 -1.90
N PHE A 115 -40.47 -14.34 -0.64
CA PHE A 115 -41.23 -15.41 0.03
C PHE A 115 -42.23 -14.89 1.08
N LEU A 116 -42.36 -13.57 1.22
CA LEU A 116 -43.40 -12.86 1.99
C LEU A 116 -44.33 -12.13 1.03
#